data_AF-A0A6B9VMW3-F1
#
_entry.id   AF-A0A6B9VMW3-F1
#
_cell.length_a   1.000
_cell.length_b   1.000
_cell.length_c   1.000
_cell.angle_alpha   90.00
_cell.angle_beta   90.00
_cell.angle_gamma   90.00
#
_symmetry.space_group_name_H-M   'P 1'
#
loop_
_entity.id
_entity.type
_entity.pdbx_description
1 polymer ?
#
loop_
_entity_poly.entity_id
_entity_poly.type
_entity_poly.pdbx_seq_one_letter_code
_entity_poly.pdbx_strand_id
1 'polypeptide(L)'
;KAFWGDPKGAREEAKQWYKDHPDKKNIGVKASDFCAKKFTGNKCEIVDCKYYYYRLVDSAHKVINIRNMNVYADKGLNDSNYKACQKEASKYKGCEVSKALKDCMEEKDKASWGKFEAFLDDVSADNEYPKA
;
A
#
# COMPACT_ATOMS: atom_id res chain seq x y z
N LYS A 1 -0.03 7.66 -24.99
CA LYS A 1 0.78 6.44 -24.73
C LYS A 1 -0.07 5.50 -23.88
N ALA A 2 -0.05 4.19 -24.15
CA ALA A 2 -0.91 3.23 -23.46
C ALA A 2 -0.33 2.82 -22.09
N PHE A 3 0.98 2.55 -22.00
CA PHE A 3 1.65 2.14 -20.76
C PHE A 3 3.08 2.70 -20.75
N TRP A 4 3.51 3.29 -19.63
CA TRP A 4 4.78 4.01 -19.44
C TRP A 4 6.02 3.09 -19.32
N GLY A 5 6.03 1.98 -20.05
CA GLY A 5 7.16 1.04 -20.07
C GLY A 5 8.31 1.59 -20.91
N ASP A 6 9.53 1.58 -20.34
CA ASP A 6 10.76 1.89 -21.07
C ASP A 6 11.53 0.57 -21.34
N PRO A 7 11.65 0.13 -22.61
CA PRO A 7 12.40 -1.06 -22.97
C PRO A 7 13.89 -1.01 -22.56
N LYS A 8 14.45 0.18 -22.35
CA LYS A 8 15.86 0.39 -21.97
C LYS A 8 16.05 0.45 -20.45
N GLY A 9 14.97 0.42 -19.66
CA GLY A 9 15.02 0.42 -18.19
C GLY A 9 15.49 1.74 -17.55
N ALA A 10 15.82 2.77 -18.34
CA ALA A 10 16.28 4.06 -17.83
C ALA A 10 15.13 4.86 -17.18
N ARG A 11 13.88 4.54 -17.54
CA ARG A 11 12.63 5.12 -17.00
C ARG A 11 12.58 6.65 -17.16
N GLU A 12 13.31 7.24 -18.11
CA GLU A 12 13.44 8.69 -18.25
C GLU A 12 12.10 9.39 -18.47
N GLU A 13 11.23 8.80 -19.29
CA GLU A 13 9.89 9.33 -19.54
C GLU A 13 8.98 9.26 -18.30
N ALA A 14 9.11 8.19 -17.50
CA ALA A 14 8.38 8.07 -16.25
C ALA A 14 8.89 9.08 -15.21
N LYS A 15 10.22 9.28 -15.12
CA LYS A 15 10.83 10.30 -14.25
C LYS A 15 10.32 11.70 -14.61
N GLN A 16 10.23 12.02 -15.90
CA GLN A 16 9.69 13.30 -16.34
C GLN A 16 8.21 13.44 -15.97
N TRP A 17 7.40 12.41 -16.21
CA TRP A 17 5.98 12.45 -15.82
C TRP A 17 5.78 12.66 -14.31
N TYR A 18 6.58 12.02 -13.46
CA TYR A 18 6.52 12.24 -12.00
C TYR A 18 7.00 13.63 -11.57
N LYS A 19 7.93 14.26 -12.29
CA LYS A 19 8.29 15.68 -12.04
C LYS A 19 7.12 16.61 -12.31
N ASP A 20 6.35 16.33 -13.36
CA ASP A 20 5.21 17.13 -13.76
C ASP A 20 3.94 16.85 -12.92
N HIS A 21 3.95 15.78 -12.10
CA HIS A 21 2.83 15.36 -11.24
C HIS A 21 3.26 15.20 -9.77
N PRO A 22 3.62 16.31 -9.09
CA PRO A 22 4.07 16.27 -7.69
C PRO A 22 2.98 15.82 -6.71
N ASP A 23 1.72 15.76 -7.14
CA ASP A 23 0.59 15.22 -6.38
C ASP A 23 0.59 13.68 -6.31
N LYS A 24 1.54 13.01 -6.99
CA LYS A 24 1.75 11.56 -6.98
C LYS A 24 3.04 11.20 -6.23
N LYS A 25 3.03 10.03 -5.58
CA LYS A 25 4.23 9.47 -4.95
C LYS A 25 5.35 9.28 -5.97
N ASN A 26 6.44 9.99 -5.80
CA ASN A 26 7.60 9.92 -6.68
C ASN A 26 8.37 8.59 -6.51
N ILE A 27 9.24 8.27 -7.47
CA ILE A 27 10.19 7.16 -7.40
C ILE A 27 11.19 7.44 -6.27
N GLY A 28 11.54 6.42 -5.49
CA GLY A 28 12.47 6.52 -4.35
C GLY A 28 11.84 7.03 -3.05
N VAL A 29 10.55 7.36 -3.04
CA VAL A 29 9.84 7.88 -1.86
C VAL A 29 8.93 6.80 -1.28
N LYS A 30 9.06 6.53 0.02
CA LYS A 30 8.16 5.62 0.74
C LYS A 30 6.72 6.13 0.73
N ALA A 31 5.76 5.21 0.70
CA ALA A 31 4.34 5.57 0.72
C ALA A 31 3.96 6.25 2.04
N SER A 32 4.52 5.78 3.17
CA SER A 32 4.30 6.39 4.48
C SER A 32 4.68 7.88 4.51
N ASP A 33 5.88 8.22 4.05
CA ASP A 33 6.39 9.59 4.01
C ASP A 33 5.54 10.49 3.09
N PHE A 34 5.23 10.00 1.90
CA PHE A 34 4.40 10.74 0.94
C PHE A 34 3.00 11.01 1.50
N CYS A 35 2.34 10.00 2.06
CA CYS A 35 0.98 10.11 2.59
C CYS A 35 0.92 10.99 3.84
N ALA A 36 1.91 10.89 4.74
CA ALA A 36 2.00 11.74 5.93
C ALA A 36 2.16 13.23 5.57
N LYS A 37 2.95 13.53 4.54
CA LYS A 37 3.11 14.89 4.02
C LYS A 37 1.84 15.39 3.33
N LYS A 38 1.14 14.54 2.59
CA LYS A 38 -0.05 14.93 1.81
C LYS A 38 -1.28 15.19 2.69
N PHE A 39 -1.47 14.40 3.75
CA PHE A 39 -2.68 14.42 4.57
C PHE A 39 -2.42 14.79 6.03
N THR A 40 -1.55 15.79 6.25
CA THR A 40 -1.12 16.22 7.59
C THR A 40 -2.29 16.40 8.56
N GLY A 41 -2.25 15.69 9.69
CA GLY A 41 -3.29 15.74 10.73
C GLY A 41 -4.51 14.85 10.48
N ASN A 42 -4.71 14.32 9.26
CA ASN A 42 -5.83 13.43 8.95
C ASN A 42 -5.38 11.96 8.95
N LYS A 43 -5.47 11.32 10.13
CA LYS A 43 -5.01 9.93 10.33
C LYS A 43 -5.73 8.91 9.43
N CYS A 44 -7.01 9.11 9.14
CA CYS A 44 -7.78 8.17 8.32
C CYS A 44 -7.27 8.19 6.87
N GLU A 45 -7.14 9.38 6.29
CA GLU A 45 -6.62 9.57 4.93
C GLU A 45 -5.15 9.14 4.81
N ILE A 46 -4.33 9.34 5.86
CA ILE A 46 -2.95 8.84 5.87
C ILE A 46 -2.93 7.31 5.73
N VAL A 47 -3.76 6.59 6.49
CA VAL A 47 -3.82 5.12 6.43
C VAL A 47 -4.33 4.64 5.08
N ASP A 48 -5.39 5.26 4.58
CA ASP A 48 -5.97 4.90 3.29
C ASP A 48 -5.02 5.16 2.11
N CYS A 49 -4.35 6.31 2.10
CA CYS A 49 -3.32 6.63 1.13
C CYS A 49 -2.20 5.59 1.11
N LYS A 50 -1.71 5.15 2.29
CA LYS A 50 -0.71 4.07 2.37
C LYS A 50 -1.26 2.80 1.74
N TYR A 51 -2.49 2.39 2.08
CA TYR A 51 -3.06 1.11 1.66
C TYR A 51 -3.38 1.09 0.18
N TYR A 52 -3.70 2.25 -0.39
CA TYR A 52 -3.79 2.43 -1.83
C TYR A 52 -2.44 2.17 -2.51
N TYR A 53 -1.35 2.78 -2.05
CA TYR A 53 -0.02 2.57 -2.64
C TYR A 53 0.52 1.16 -2.40
N TYR A 54 0.18 0.57 -1.25
CA TYR A 54 0.46 -0.83 -0.98
C TYR A 54 -0.37 -1.78 -1.82
N ARG A 55 -1.44 -1.33 -2.48
CA ARG A 55 -2.41 -2.17 -3.20
C ARG A 55 -3.12 -3.18 -2.29
N LEU A 56 -3.52 -2.72 -1.10
CA LEU A 56 -4.46 -3.40 -0.20
C LEU A 56 -5.89 -2.91 -0.43
N VAL A 57 -6.04 -1.64 -0.80
CA VAL A 57 -7.29 -1.06 -1.31
C VAL A 57 -7.09 -0.43 -2.69
N ASP A 58 -8.16 -0.32 -3.47
CA ASP A 58 -8.18 0.33 -4.77
C ASP A 58 -8.48 1.83 -4.68
N SER A 59 -8.52 2.52 -5.83
CA SER A 59 -8.84 3.96 -5.89
C SER A 59 -10.29 4.30 -5.53
N ALA A 60 -11.16 3.30 -5.38
CA ALA A 60 -12.53 3.44 -4.92
C ALA A 60 -12.67 3.08 -3.42
N HIS A 61 -11.54 2.95 -2.71
CA HIS A 61 -11.47 2.56 -1.30
C HIS A 61 -12.04 1.17 -1.01
N LYS A 62 -11.98 0.24 -1.98
CA LYS A 62 -12.41 -1.15 -1.79
C LYS A 62 -11.20 -2.04 -1.56
N VAL A 63 -11.34 -3.02 -0.67
CA VAL A 63 -10.32 -4.05 -0.44
C VAL A 63 -10.03 -4.85 -1.71
N ILE A 64 -8.75 -5.00 -2.02
CA ILE A 64 -8.27 -5.82 -3.15
C ILE A 64 -8.12 -7.25 -2.66
N ASN A 65 -8.99 -8.14 -3.14
CA ASN A 65 -9.06 -9.55 -2.74
C ASN A 65 -8.19 -10.49 -3.59
N ILE A 66 -7.66 -10.02 -4.72
CA ILE A 66 -6.84 -10.82 -5.64
C ILE A 66 -5.35 -10.86 -5.28
N ARG A 67 -4.93 -10.14 -4.24
CA ARG A 67 -3.52 -10.07 -3.84
C ARG A 67 -3.08 -11.42 -3.28
N ASN A 68 -2.01 -11.99 -3.83
CA ASN A 68 -1.42 -13.22 -3.30
C ASN A 68 -0.72 -12.92 -1.97
N MET A 69 -1.32 -13.33 -0.85
CA MET A 69 -0.75 -13.10 0.48
C MET A 69 0.24 -14.18 0.93
N ASN A 70 0.29 -15.33 0.23
CA ASN A 70 1.18 -16.43 0.59
C ASN A 70 2.66 -16.05 0.50
N VAL A 71 3.00 -15.08 -0.35
CA VAL A 71 4.38 -14.54 -0.46
C VAL A 71 4.83 -13.77 0.78
N TYR A 72 3.93 -13.53 1.74
CA TYR A 72 4.19 -12.86 3.01
C TYR A 72 4.00 -13.78 4.21
N ALA A 73 3.77 -15.07 4.00
CA ALA A 73 3.58 -16.04 5.07
C ALA A 73 4.84 -16.14 5.96
N ASP A 74 6.03 -16.02 5.37
CA ASP A 74 7.32 -15.93 6.07
C ASP A 74 7.49 -14.64 6.89
N LYS A 75 6.67 -13.61 6.61
CA LYS A 75 6.58 -12.37 7.38
C LYS A 75 5.54 -12.45 8.52
N GLY A 76 4.97 -13.63 8.75
CA GLY A 76 4.02 -13.90 9.84
C GLY A 76 2.57 -13.58 9.49
N LEU A 77 2.26 -13.23 8.24
CA LEU A 77 0.89 -12.90 7.87
C LEU A 77 0.02 -14.15 7.76
N ASN A 78 -1.02 -14.23 8.59
CA ASN A 78 -2.03 -15.26 8.51
C ASN A 78 -3.11 -14.87 7.47
N ASP A 79 -3.14 -15.57 6.33
CA ASP A 79 -4.10 -15.31 5.23
C ASP A 79 -5.57 -15.46 5.65
N SER A 80 -5.88 -16.36 6.57
CA SER A 80 -7.25 -16.55 7.08
C SER A 80 -7.72 -15.32 7.87
N ASN A 81 -6.87 -14.82 8.77
CA ASN A 81 -7.14 -13.59 9.51
C ASN A 81 -7.29 -12.41 8.55
N TYR A 82 -6.41 -12.31 7.55
CA TYR A 82 -6.47 -11.25 6.56
C TYR A 82 -7.78 -11.26 5.78
N LYS A 83 -8.21 -12.42 5.24
CA LYS A 83 -9.49 -12.55 4.52
C LYS A 83 -10.69 -12.21 5.40
N ALA A 84 -10.68 -12.61 6.67
CA ALA A 84 -11.73 -12.23 7.62
C ALA A 84 -11.77 -10.72 7.84
N CYS A 85 -10.61 -10.08 8.02
CA CYS A 85 -10.51 -8.63 8.18
C CYS A 85 -10.87 -7.86 6.91
N GLN A 86 -10.58 -8.38 5.71
CA GLN A 86 -11.04 -7.79 4.45
C GLN A 86 -12.58 -7.79 4.36
N LYS A 87 -13.22 -8.89 4.76
CA LYS A 87 -14.68 -8.98 4.80
C LYS A 87 -15.27 -7.97 5.78
N GLU A 88 -14.67 -7.81 6.95
CA GLU A 88 -15.12 -6.81 7.94
C GLU A 88 -14.94 -5.38 7.41
N ALA A 89 -13.75 -5.05 6.91
CA ALA A 89 -13.42 -3.74 6.35
C ALA A 89 -14.34 -3.33 5.20
N SER A 90 -14.77 -4.28 4.36
CA SER A 90 -15.65 -4.01 3.21
C SER A 90 -17.04 -3.45 3.58
N LYS A 91 -17.42 -3.49 4.86
CA LYS A 91 -18.67 -2.90 5.36
C LYS A 91 -18.59 -1.39 5.54
N TYR A 92 -17.38 -0.84 5.59
CA TYR A 92 -17.12 0.59 5.80
C TYR A 92 -17.05 1.33 4.45
N LYS A 93 -16.85 2.65 4.49
CA LYS A 93 -16.78 3.51 3.30
C LYS A 93 -15.62 4.49 3.39
N GLY A 94 -15.06 4.86 2.23
CA GLY A 94 -13.93 5.79 2.15
C GLY A 94 -12.73 5.30 2.94
N CYS A 95 -11.98 6.23 3.54
CA CYS A 95 -10.76 5.91 4.29
C CYS A 95 -10.98 4.96 5.49
N GLU A 96 -12.21 4.87 6.01
CA GLU A 96 -12.53 3.97 7.13
C GLU A 96 -12.44 2.49 6.73
N VAL A 97 -12.49 2.15 5.44
CA VAL A 97 -12.21 0.77 4.98
C VAL A 97 -10.78 0.37 5.34
N SER A 98 -9.81 1.22 5.02
CA SER A 98 -8.40 0.95 5.29
C SER A 98 -8.09 0.95 6.79
N LYS A 99 -8.74 1.84 7.54
CA LYS A 99 -8.63 1.89 9.01
C LYS A 99 -9.23 0.64 9.66
N ALA A 100 -10.42 0.22 9.26
CA ALA A 100 -11.04 -1.01 9.75
C ALA A 100 -10.18 -2.26 9.44
N LEU A 101 -9.58 -2.32 8.25
CA LEU A 101 -8.64 -3.40 7.90
C LEU A 101 -7.42 -3.40 8.82
N LYS A 102 -6.80 -2.23 9.03
CA LYS A 102 -5.66 -2.05 9.93
C LYS A 102 -5.99 -2.50 11.35
N ASP A 103 -7.06 -1.95 11.91
CA ASP A 103 -7.44 -2.17 13.30
C ASP A 103 -7.79 -3.65 13.54
N CYS A 104 -8.50 -4.28 12.61
CA CYS A 104 -8.79 -5.71 12.68
C CYS A 104 -7.51 -6.57 12.66
N MET A 105 -6.55 -6.25 11.79
CA MET A 105 -5.29 -7.00 11.72
C MET A 105 -4.41 -6.76 12.95
N GLU A 106 -4.37 -5.54 13.48
CA GLU A 106 -3.65 -5.24 14.72
C GLU A 106 -4.26 -5.94 15.94
N GLU A 107 -5.58 -6.11 15.98
CA GLU A 107 -6.25 -6.88 17.03
C GLU A 107 -5.89 -8.37 16.96
N LYS A 108 -5.79 -8.94 15.75
CA LYS A 108 -5.46 -10.36 15.57
C LYS A 108 -3.98 -10.65 15.79
N ASP A 109 -3.10 -9.85 15.20
CA ASP A 109 -1.65 -9.99 15.33
C ASP A 109 -0.94 -8.69 14.90
N LYS A 110 -0.86 -7.75 15.85
CA LYS A 110 -0.14 -6.48 15.67
C LYS A 110 1.31 -6.64 15.24
N ALA A 111 2.01 -7.65 15.76
CA ALA A 111 3.43 -7.80 15.51
C ALA A 111 3.68 -8.22 14.06
N SER A 112 2.93 -9.22 13.57
CA SER A 112 3.02 -9.68 12.18
C SER A 112 2.49 -8.63 11.20
N TRP A 113 1.40 -7.94 11.54
CA TRP A 113 0.87 -6.86 10.70
C TRP A 113 1.87 -5.71 10.55
N GLY A 114 2.51 -5.29 11.64
CA GLY A 114 3.53 -4.24 11.60
C GLY A 114 4.73 -4.61 10.74
N LYS A 115 5.20 -5.87 10.78
CA LYS A 115 6.28 -6.36 9.89
C LYS A 115 5.86 -6.33 8.42
N PHE A 116 4.63 -6.76 8.14
CA PHE A 116 4.07 -6.72 6.79
C PHE A 116 3.96 -5.30 6.25
N GLU A 117 3.40 -4.36 7.02
CA GLU A 117 3.30 -2.96 6.63
C GLU A 117 4.68 -2.32 6.41
N ALA A 118 5.66 -2.63 7.26
CA ALA A 118 7.03 -2.13 7.11
C ALA A 118 7.68 -2.65 5.82
N PHE A 119 7.54 -3.95 5.53
CA PHE A 119 8.01 -4.53 4.28
C PHE A 119 7.39 -3.83 3.06
N LEU A 120 6.07 -3.63 3.07
CA LEU A 120 5.36 -2.96 1.97
C LEU A 120 5.81 -1.51 1.80
N ASP A 121 6.09 -0.81 2.91
CA ASP A 121 6.60 0.55 2.88
C ASP A 121 7.99 0.64 2.27
N ASP A 122 8.88 -0.28 2.64
CA ASP A 122 10.24 -0.34 2.10
C ASP A 122 10.22 -0.59 0.59
N VAL A 123 9.47 -1.59 0.11
CA VAL A 123 9.39 -1.87 -1.34
C VAL A 123 8.62 -0.80 -2.11
N SER A 124 7.80 0.03 -1.43
CA SER A 124 7.09 1.12 -2.07
C SER A 124 8.00 2.25 -2.54
N ALA A 125 9.20 2.40 -1.95
CA ALA A 125 10.15 3.43 -2.36
C ALA A 125 10.64 3.19 -3.79
N ASP A 126 11.20 2.01 -4.05
CA ASP A 126 11.91 1.73 -5.30
C ASP A 126 11.13 0.86 -6.30
N ASN A 127 10.00 0.29 -5.87
CA ASN A 127 9.24 -0.75 -6.59
C ASN A 127 10.10 -1.98 -6.96
N GLU A 128 11.22 -2.17 -6.27
CA GLU A 128 12.09 -3.34 -6.41
C GLU A 128 11.93 -4.21 -5.14
N TYR A 129 11.68 -5.49 -5.35
CA TYR A 129 11.69 -6.45 -4.25
C TYR A 129 13.15 -6.69 -3.83
N PRO A 130 13.45 -6.78 -2.52
CA PRO A 130 14.77 -7.21 -2.08
C PRO A 130 15.07 -8.55 -2.75
N LYS A 131 16.24 -8.66 -3.38
CA LYS A 131 16.69 -9.91 -3.99
C LYS A 131 16.82 -10.96 -2.87
N ALA A 132 16.16 -12.10 -3.09
CA ALA A 132 16.22 -13.26 -2.19
C ALA A 132 17.64 -13.81 -2.08
#